data_AF-A0A2L0S498-F1
#
_entry.id   AF-A0A2L0S498-F1
#
_cell.length_a   1.000
_cell.length_b   1.000
_cell.length_c   1.000
_cell.angle_alpha   90.00
_cell.angle_beta   90.00
_cell.angle_gamma   90.00
#
_symmetry.space_group_name_H-M   'P 1'
#
loop_
_entity.id
_entity.type
_entity.pdbx_description
1 polymer ?
#
loop_
_entity_poly.entity_id
_entity_poly.type
_entity_poly.pdbx_seq_one_letter_code
_entity_poly.pdbx_strand_id
1 'polypeptide(L)'
;MNGSQPARPDLRCYSVGDQDWVAATGEDEARRVLAEMNGDDPADYADWDVELTSETMLDRQWTDEDPPHAECGCLRDWLAEATEPTYLMGTE
;
A
#
# COMPACT_ATOMS: atom_id res chain seq x y z
N MET A 1 24.79 -3.68 -22.85
CA MET A 1 24.84 -2.63 -21.81
C MET A 1 24.13 -3.20 -20.59
N ASN A 2 24.87 -3.84 -19.67
CA ASN A 2 24.28 -4.30 -18.40
C ASN A 2 24.34 -3.12 -17.44
N GLY A 3 23.34 -2.25 -17.52
CA GLY A 3 23.08 -1.27 -16.48
C GLY A 3 22.54 -2.05 -15.29
N SER A 4 23.30 -2.12 -14.19
CA SER A 4 22.77 -2.55 -12.91
C SER A 4 21.61 -1.62 -12.56
N GLN A 5 20.38 -2.03 -12.87
CA GLN A 5 19.21 -1.41 -12.30
C GLN A 5 19.41 -1.52 -10.78
N PRO A 6 19.28 -0.42 -10.00
CA PRO A 6 19.28 -0.54 -8.56
C PRO A 6 18.27 -1.63 -8.19
N ALA A 7 18.68 -2.56 -7.33
CA ALA A 7 17.75 -3.58 -6.83
C ALA A 7 16.53 -2.83 -6.31
N ARG A 8 15.39 -3.00 -6.98
CA ARG A 8 14.15 -2.39 -6.52
C ARG A 8 13.91 -2.95 -5.11
N PRO A 9 13.52 -2.11 -4.14
CA PRO A 9 13.11 -2.62 -2.84
C PRO A 9 12.05 -3.70 -3.04
N ASP A 10 12.12 -4.79 -2.26
CA ASP A 10 11.15 -5.89 -2.28
C ASP A 10 9.86 -5.40 -1.61
N LEU A 11 9.16 -4.49 -2.29
CA LEU A 11 7.92 -3.92 -1.79
C LEU A 11 6.82 -4.97 -1.81
N ARG A 12 6.06 -5.00 -0.72
CA ARG A 12 4.87 -5.82 -0.54
C ARG A 12 3.72 -4.94 -0.11
N CYS A 13 2.50 -5.39 -0.39
CA CYS A 13 1.30 -4.70 0.07
C CYS A 13 0.97 -5.17 1.48
N TYR A 14 0.85 -4.23 2.40
CA TYR A 14 0.41 -4.44 3.77
C TYR A 14 -0.92 -3.72 3.98
N SER A 15 -1.86 -4.36 4.66
CA SER A 15 -3.02 -3.66 5.23
C SER A 15 -2.62 -3.10 6.58
N VAL A 16 -2.92 -1.83 6.83
CA VAL A 16 -2.72 -1.16 8.12
C VAL A 16 -4.11 -0.90 8.69
N GLY A 17 -4.42 -1.51 9.82
CA GLY A 17 -5.81 -1.63 10.28
C GLY A 17 -6.66 -2.43 9.27
N ASP A 18 -7.95 -2.09 9.17
CA ASP A 18 -8.92 -2.82 8.32
C ASP A 18 -9.14 -2.19 6.93
N GLN A 19 -8.71 -0.94 6.74
CA GLN A 19 -9.22 -0.10 5.64
C GLN A 19 -8.13 0.54 4.78
N ASP A 20 -6.84 0.43 5.12
CA ASP A 20 -5.76 1.10 4.39
C ASP A 20 -4.71 0.12 3.88
N TRP A 21 -4.27 0.30 2.64
CA TRP A 21 -3.27 -0.52 1.98
C TRP A 21 -2.06 0.29 1.57
N VAL A 22 -0.88 -0.21 1.92
CA VAL A 22 0.40 0.47 1.77
C VAL A 22 1.42 -0.47 1.13
N ALA A 23 2.17 0.02 0.13
CA ALA A 23 3.37 -0.63 -0.35
C ALA A 23 4.54 -0.31 0.59
N ALA A 24 5.17 -1.32 1.18
CA ALA A 24 6.30 -1.15 2.08
C ALA A 24 7.22 -2.38 2.04
N THR A 25 8.42 -2.29 2.66
CA THR A 25 9.31 -3.45 2.83
C THR A 25 9.05 -4.23 4.12
N GLY A 26 8.21 -3.69 5.01
CA GLY A 26 7.83 -4.29 6.29
C GLY A 26 6.71 -3.51 6.99
N GLU A 27 6.24 -4.07 8.10
CA GLU A 27 5.08 -3.55 8.84
C GLU A 27 5.32 -2.16 9.45
N ASP A 28 6.49 -1.95 10.09
CA ASP A 28 6.84 -0.65 10.68
C ASP A 28 6.87 0.48 9.63
N GLU A 29 7.33 0.15 8.42
CA GLU A 29 7.38 1.10 7.31
C GLU A 29 5.97 1.37 6.75
N ALA A 30 5.09 0.36 6.71
CA ALA A 30 3.70 0.56 6.32
C ALA A 30 2.97 1.54 7.26
N ARG A 31 3.12 1.37 8.59
CA ARG A 31 2.56 2.31 9.59
C ARG A 31 3.09 3.72 9.39
N ARG A 32 4.41 3.82 9.17
CA ARG A 32 5.08 5.11 8.98
C ARG A 32 4.56 5.85 7.74
N VAL A 33 4.44 5.15 6.61
CA VAL A 33 3.93 5.73 5.36
C VAL A 33 2.50 6.24 5.53
N LEU A 34 1.64 5.48 6.22
CA LEU A 34 0.27 5.91 6.52
C LEU A 34 0.25 7.16 7.41
N ALA A 35 1.03 7.16 8.50
CA ALA A 35 1.15 8.32 9.38
C ALA A 35 1.68 9.57 8.64
N GLU A 36 2.71 9.40 7.80
CA GLU A 36 3.26 10.48 6.97
C GLU A 36 2.23 11.02 5.97
N MET A 37 1.37 10.16 5.41
CA MET A 37 0.28 10.55 4.49
C MET A 37 -0.80 11.37 5.19
N ASN A 38 -1.19 10.96 6.41
CA ASN A 38 -2.18 11.67 7.23
C ASN A 38 -1.62 12.92 7.92
N GLY A 39 -0.29 13.07 7.98
CA GLY A 39 0.39 14.15 8.70
C GLY A 39 0.44 13.94 10.22
N ASP A 40 0.36 12.69 10.66
CA ASP A 40 0.36 12.26 12.06
C ASP A 40 1.75 11.72 12.49
N ASP A 41 1.89 11.44 13.79
CA ASP A 41 3.10 10.79 14.32
C ASP A 41 3.00 9.25 14.13
N PRO A 42 4.03 8.57 13.59
CA PRO A 42 4.04 7.11 13.48
C PRO A 42 3.80 6.37 14.80
N ALA A 43 4.11 7.01 15.95
CA ALA A 43 3.83 6.44 17.26
C ALA A 43 2.33 6.25 17.52
N ASP A 44 1.45 7.06 16.91
CA ASP A 44 -0.01 6.91 17.03
C ASP A 44 -0.54 5.63 16.35
N TYR A 45 0.26 5.05 15.45
CA TYR A 45 -0.05 3.84 14.69
C TYR A 45 0.70 2.61 15.22
N ALA A 46 1.52 2.76 16.27
CA ALA A 46 2.40 1.70 16.77
C ALA A 46 1.63 0.43 17.21
N ASP A 47 0.42 0.61 17.75
CA ASP A 47 -0.46 -0.48 18.20
C ASP A 47 -1.42 -1.00 17.10
N TRP A 48 -1.37 -0.42 15.90
CA TRP A 48 -2.24 -0.85 14.80
C TRP A 48 -1.76 -2.18 14.23
N ASP A 49 -2.72 -3.06 13.95
CA ASP A 49 -2.46 -4.33 13.29
C ASP A 49 -2.00 -4.08 11.85
N VAL A 50 -1.00 -4.84 11.41
CA VAL A 50 -0.46 -4.74 10.06
C VAL A 50 -0.24 -6.13 9.51
N GLU A 51 -0.94 -6.44 8.43
CA GLU A 51 -0.93 -7.78 7.85
C GLU A 51 -0.48 -7.73 6.40
N LEU A 52 0.20 -8.79 5.96
CA LEU A 52 0.51 -8.96 4.55
C LEU A 52 -0.79 -9.20 3.78
N THR A 53 -1.03 -8.39 2.74
CA THR A 53 -2.25 -8.49 1.95
C THR A 53 -2.31 -9.83 1.21
N SER A 54 -3.45 -10.51 1.30
CA SER A 54 -3.69 -11.78 0.61
C SER A 54 -3.73 -11.60 -0.91
N GLU A 55 -3.35 -12.64 -1.68
CA GLU A 55 -3.39 -12.61 -3.16
C GLU A 55 -4.78 -12.24 -3.70
N THR A 56 -5.84 -12.78 -3.10
CA THR A 56 -7.23 -12.44 -3.48
C THR A 56 -7.52 -10.95 -3.37
N MET A 57 -6.97 -10.26 -2.36
CA MET A 57 -7.13 -8.81 -2.21
C MET A 57 -6.23 -8.04 -3.16
N LEU A 58 -5.03 -8.55 -3.45
CA LEU A 58 -4.14 -7.97 -4.46
C LEU A 58 -4.78 -7.90 -5.85
N ASP A 59 -5.47 -8.98 -6.24
CA ASP A 59 -6.16 -9.13 -7.52
C ASP A 59 -7.59 -8.57 -7.52
N ARG A 60 -8.08 -8.05 -6.38
CA ARG A 60 -9.41 -7.48 -6.30
C ARG A 60 -9.48 -6.19 -7.12
N GLN A 61 -10.47 -6.10 -8.00
CA GLN A 61 -10.78 -4.87 -8.70
C GLN A 61 -11.39 -3.85 -7.72
N TRP A 62 -10.75 -2.69 -7.62
CA TRP A 62 -11.21 -1.53 -6.86
C TRP A 62 -12.11 -0.66 -7.72
N THR A 63 -13.10 -0.05 -7.09
CA THR A 63 -14.03 0.85 -7.76
C THR A 63 -14.07 2.19 -7.03
N ASP A 64 -14.08 3.28 -7.79
CA ASP A 64 -14.28 4.62 -7.26
C ASP A 64 -15.72 4.83 -6.81
N GLU A 65 -15.88 5.75 -5.86
CA GLU A 65 -17.19 6.24 -5.44
C GLU A 65 -17.68 7.41 -6.33
N ASP A 66 -16.79 8.08 -7.07
CA ASP A 66 -17.12 9.18 -8.00
C ASP A 66 -16.31 9.14 -9.34
N PRO A 67 -16.92 8.80 -10.48
CA PRO A 67 -18.31 8.36 -10.65
C PRO A 67 -18.50 6.95 -10.06
N PRO A 68 -19.67 6.68 -9.47
CA PRO A 68 -19.88 5.46 -8.70
C PRO A 68 -19.65 4.22 -9.56
N HIS A 69 -18.83 3.31 -9.03
CA HIS A 69 -18.51 2.01 -9.62
C HIS A 69 -17.60 2.05 -10.86
N ALA A 70 -16.89 3.15 -11.11
CA ALA A 70 -15.83 3.14 -12.11
C ALA A 70 -14.65 2.29 -11.62
N GLU A 71 -14.15 1.40 -12.47
CA GLU A 71 -13.01 0.54 -12.17
C GLU A 71 -11.72 1.38 -12.07
N CYS A 72 -11.03 1.33 -10.91
CA CYS A 72 -9.80 2.10 -10.65
C CYS A 72 -8.51 1.31 -10.85
N GLY A 73 -8.58 -0.02 -10.76
CA GLY A 73 -7.42 -0.90 -10.86
C GLY A 73 -7.40 -1.93 -9.73
N CYS A 74 -6.24 -2.55 -9.52
CA CYS A 74 -6.02 -3.48 -8.43
C CYS A 74 -4.74 -3.16 -7.67
N LEU A 75 -4.64 -3.59 -6.41
CA LEU A 75 -3.46 -3.37 -5.58
C LEU A 75 -2.20 -4.00 -6.21
N ARG A 76 -2.35 -5.10 -6.97
CA ARG A 76 -1.22 -5.74 -7.66
C ARG A 76 -0.60 -4.82 -8.71
N ASP A 77 -1.42 -4.13 -9.49
CA ASP A 77 -0.93 -3.21 -10.52
C ASP A 77 -0.24 -2.01 -9.87
N TRP A 78 -0.89 -1.39 -8.88
CA TRP A 78 -0.31 -0.25 -8.17
C TRP A 78 0.99 -0.61 -7.42
N LEU A 79 1.06 -1.80 -6.83
CA LEU A 79 2.30 -2.31 -6.20
C LEU A 79 3.41 -2.52 -7.23
N ALA A 80 3.09 -2.97 -8.45
CA ALA A 80 4.09 -3.16 -9.52
C ALA A 80 4.63 -1.82 -10.06
N GLU A 81 3.83 -0.76 -10.01
CA GLU A 81 4.23 0.60 -10.37
C GLU A 81 5.05 1.29 -9.27
N ALA A 82 4.82 0.95 -8.00
CA ALA A 82 5.54 1.50 -6.86
C ALA A 82 7.06 1.22 -6.94
N THR A 83 7.85 2.29 -6.87
CA THR A 83 9.33 2.20 -6.82
C THR A 83 9.90 2.47 -5.43
N GLU A 84 9.07 2.99 -4.54
CA GLU A 84 9.38 3.33 -3.15
C GLU A 84 8.14 3.09 -2.27
N PRO A 85 8.30 2.99 -0.95
CA PRO A 85 7.18 2.81 -0.03
C PRO A 85 6.15 3.93 -0.19
N THR A 86 4.88 3.56 -0.38
CA THR A 86 3.84 4.54 -0.71
C THR A 86 2.45 4.01 -0.36
N TYR A 87 1.54 4.93 -0.07
CA TYR A 87 0.13 4.62 0.12
C TYR A 87 -0.48 4.18 -1.22
N LEU A 88 -1.26 3.09 -1.21
CA LEU A 88 -1.88 2.56 -2.43
C LEU A 88 -3.36 2.95 -2.51
N MET A 89 -4.14 2.58 -1.50
CA MET A 89 -5.59 2.74 -1.49
C MET A 89 -6.14 2.58 -0.08
N GLY A 90 -7.32 3.12 0.16
CA GLY A 90 -8.11 2.80 1.35
C GLY A 90 -9.60 2.85 1.07
N THR A 91 -10.39 2.39 2.02
CA THR A 91 -11.86 2.49 2.01
C THR A 91 -12.31 3.38 3.15
N GLU A 92 -13.18 4.35 2.88
CA GLU A 92 -13.87 5.13 3.93
C GLU A 92 -15.05 4.36 4.53
#